data_AF-B1BVS4-F1
#
_entry.id   AF-B1BVS4-F1
#
_cell.length_a   1.000
_cell.length_b   1.000
_cell.length_c   1.000
_cell.angle_alpha   90.00
_cell.angle_beta   90.00
_cell.angle_gamma   90.00
#
_symmetry.space_group_name_H-M   'P 1'
#
loop_
_entity.id
_entity.type
_entity.pdbx_description
1 polymer ?
#
loop_
_entity_poly.entity_id
_entity_poly.type
_entity_poly.pdbx_seq_one_letter_code
_entity_poly.pdbx_strand_id
1 'polypeptide(L)'
;MATKVIKDDVIRVRVTKEHKEKLKKIAKEKNTTISEILNVAIKNVIKNYKKMCKRSVATEEKIKEIKLNLAKRKLKNEKIFFL
;
A
#
# COMPACT_ATOMS: atom_id res chain seq x y z
N MET A 1 -15.98 30.62 -27.72
CA MET A 1 -15.05 29.95 -26.79
C MET A 1 -15.35 28.46 -26.82
N ALA A 2 -14.50 27.66 -27.48
CA ALA A 2 -14.75 26.22 -27.65
C ALA A 2 -14.17 25.47 -26.45
N THR A 3 -15.03 24.87 -25.63
CA THR A 3 -14.61 24.00 -24.53
C THR A 3 -14.33 22.61 -25.06
N LYS A 4 -13.11 22.11 -24.83
CA LYS A 4 -12.73 20.74 -25.17
C LYS A 4 -13.46 19.80 -24.22
N VAL A 5 -14.39 18.99 -24.75
CA VAL A 5 -15.10 17.98 -23.96
C VAL A 5 -14.14 16.83 -23.69
N ILE A 6 -13.63 16.76 -22.46
CA ILE A 6 -12.85 15.62 -21.97
C ILE A 6 -13.87 14.60 -21.46
N LYS A 7 -13.92 13.42 -22.09
CA LYS A 7 -14.74 12.32 -21.60
C LYS A 7 -13.98 11.65 -20.45
N ASP A 8 -14.60 11.59 -19.28
CA ASP A 8 -14.08 10.80 -18.16
C ASP A 8 -14.15 9.30 -18.48
N ASP A 9 -13.10 8.56 -18.11
CA ASP A 9 -13.10 7.11 -18.16
C ASP A 9 -14.07 6.54 -17.12
N VAL A 10 -15.00 5.69 -17.57
CA VAL A 10 -16.04 5.13 -16.71
C VAL A 10 -15.75 3.67 -16.40
N ILE A 11 -15.59 3.35 -15.13
CA ILE A 11 -15.43 1.98 -14.65
C ILE A 11 -16.76 1.50 -14.05
N ARG A 12 -17.28 0.36 -14.56
CA ARG A 12 -18.47 -0.29 -13.99
C ARG A 12 -18.04 -1.32 -12.95
N VAL A 13 -18.50 -1.14 -11.72
CA VAL A 13 -18.19 -2.04 -10.59
C VAL A 13 -19.47 -2.74 -10.14
N ARG A 14 -19.40 -4.07 -10.03
CA ARG A 14 -20.48 -4.88 -9.44
C ARG A 14 -20.27 -4.97 -7.93
N VAL A 15 -21.32 -4.67 -7.17
CA VAL A 15 -21.35 -4.72 -5.71
C VAL A 15 -22.62 -5.42 -5.25
N THR A 16 -22.57 -6.06 -4.09
CA THR A 16 -23.74 -6.66 -3.46
C THR A 16 -24.76 -5.58 -3.07
N LYS A 17 -26.02 -5.98 -2.93
CA LYS A 17 -27.12 -5.05 -2.61
C LYS A 17 -26.88 -4.31 -1.29
N GLU A 18 -26.43 -5.04 -0.28
CA GLU A 18 -26.13 -4.48 1.05
C GLU A 18 -25.03 -3.41 1.00
N HIS A 19 -23.91 -3.68 0.33
CA HIS A 19 -22.83 -2.71 0.19
C HIS A 19 -23.26 -1.48 -0.60
N LYS A 20 -24.09 -1.65 -1.64
CA LYS A 20 -24.63 -0.55 -2.43
C LYS A 20 -25.51 0.38 -1.58
N GLU A 21 -26.33 -0.18 -0.69
CA GLU A 21 -27.17 0.61 0.21
C GLU A 21 -26.35 1.38 1.25
N LYS A 22 -25.34 0.73 1.85
CA LYS A 22 -24.42 1.40 2.79
C LYS A 22 -23.66 2.55 2.13
N LEU A 23 -23.11 2.34 0.92
CA LEU A 23 -22.42 3.39 0.16
C LEU A 23 -23.35 4.56 -0.18
N LYS A 24 -24.62 4.28 -0.53
CA LYS A 24 -25.61 5.33 -0.78
C LYS A 24 -25.94 6.14 0.47
N LYS A 25 -26.04 5.51 1.65
CA LYS A 25 -26.26 6.23 2.91
C LYS A 25 -25.12 7.19 3.21
N ILE A 26 -23.88 6.71 3.14
CA ILE A 26 -22.67 7.52 3.39
C ILE A 26 -22.56 8.69 2.39
N ALA A 27 -22.84 8.43 1.11
CA ALA A 27 -22.84 9.46 0.08
C ALA A 27 -23.85 10.59 0.37
N LYS A 28 -25.06 10.22 0.84
CA LYS A 28 -26.08 11.19 1.25
C LYS A 28 -25.68 11.97 2.49
N GLU A 29 -25.20 11.29 3.53
CA GLU A 29 -24.76 11.93 4.78
C GLU A 29 -23.63 12.93 4.56
N LYS A 30 -22.71 12.61 3.65
CA LYS A 30 -21.54 13.43 3.36
C LYS A 30 -21.74 14.41 2.19
N ASN A 31 -22.94 14.47 1.60
CA ASN A 31 -23.22 15.27 0.40
C ASN A 31 -22.15 15.13 -0.70
N THR A 32 -21.68 13.91 -0.93
CA THR A 32 -20.61 13.58 -1.89
C THR A 32 -21.02 12.43 -2.79
N THR A 33 -20.27 12.21 -3.86
CA THR A 33 -20.54 11.09 -4.77
C THR A 33 -19.88 9.80 -4.29
N ILE A 34 -20.49 8.66 -4.66
CA ILE A 34 -19.90 7.33 -4.39
C ILE A 34 -18.51 7.21 -5.04
N SER A 35 -18.31 7.85 -6.20
CA SER A 35 -17.02 7.87 -6.92
C SER A 35 -15.92 8.58 -6.12
N GLU A 36 -16.22 9.76 -5.55
CA GLU A 36 -15.26 10.49 -4.71
C GLU A 36 -14.88 9.72 -3.46
N ILE A 37 -15.87 9.10 -2.80
CA ILE A 37 -15.64 8.25 -1.63
C ILE A 37 -14.71 7.09 -1.99
N LEU A 38 -14.97 6.41 -3.11
CA LEU A 38 -14.12 5.33 -3.62
C LEU A 38 -12.72 5.83 -3.95
N ASN A 39 -12.59 6.98 -4.61
CA ASN A 39 -11.28 7.55 -4.97
C ASN A 39 -10.43 7.84 -3.74
N VAL A 40 -11.01 8.42 -2.69
CA VAL A 40 -10.30 8.68 -1.43
C VAL A 40 -9.91 7.37 -0.74
N ALA A 41 -10.83 6.41 -0.68
CA ALA A 41 -10.56 5.10 -0.10
C ALA A 41 -9.42 4.37 -0.83
N ILE A 42 -9.47 4.30 -2.17
CA ILE A 42 -8.46 3.68 -3.02
C ILE A 42 -7.09 4.33 -2.81
N LYS A 43 -7.03 5.67 -2.83
CA LYS A 43 -5.77 6.42 -2.59
C LYS A 43 -5.15 6.05 -1.24
N ASN A 44 -5.96 5.95 -0.19
CA ASN A 44 -5.49 5.58 1.14
C ASN A 44 -4.98 4.13 1.22
N VAL A 45 -5.69 3.18 0.61
CA VAL A 45 -5.27 1.78 0.55
C VAL A 45 -3.93 1.65 -0.18
N ILE A 46 -3.78 2.28 -1.34
CA ILE A 46 -2.53 2.28 -2.12
C ILE A 46 -1.38 2.89 -1.32
N LYS A 47 -1.63 4.02 -0.64
CA LYS A 47 -0.62 4.69 0.19
C LYS A 47 -0.14 3.78 1.33
N ASN A 48 -1.07 3.07 1.97
CA ASN A 48 -0.73 2.16 3.07
C ASN A 48 0.06 0.95 2.56
N TYR A 49 -0.37 0.34 1.45
CA TYR A 49 0.34 -0.77 0.82
C TYR A 49 1.79 -0.41 0.46
N LYS A 50 2.00 0.76 -0.16
CA LYS A 50 3.35 1.27 -0.46
C LYS A 50 4.22 1.41 0.79
N LYS A 51 3.65 1.87 1.92
CA LYS A 51 4.39 1.96 3.20
C LYS A 51 4.79 0.59 3.73
N MET A 52 3.87 -0.38 3.69
CA MET A 52 4.15 -1.76 4.13
C MET A 52 5.23 -2.41 3.28
N CYS A 53 5.17 -2.23 1.96
CA CYS A 53 6.18 -2.76 1.04
C CYS A 53 7.57 -2.16 1.32
N LYS A 54 7.66 -0.84 1.50
CA LYS A 54 8.93 -0.16 1.87
C LYS A 54 9.51 -0.69 3.19
N ARG A 55 8.66 -0.90 4.20
CA ARG A 55 9.09 -1.47 5.49
C ARG A 55 9.62 -2.89 5.32
N SER A 56 8.96 -3.71 4.50
CA SER A 56 9.37 -5.09 4.25
C SER A 56 10.76 -5.14 3.60
N VAL A 57 10.98 -4.34 2.55
CA VAL A 57 12.29 -4.24 1.89
C VAL A 57 13.38 -3.79 2.87
N ALA A 58 13.14 -2.75 3.66
CA ALA A 58 14.12 -2.26 4.63
C ALA A 58 14.43 -3.31 5.72
N THR A 59 13.44 -4.09 6.14
CA THR A 59 13.64 -5.18 7.11
C THR A 59 14.46 -6.32 6.49
N GLU A 60 14.22 -6.68 5.23
CA GLU A 60 15.01 -7.70 4.53
C GLU A 60 16.48 -7.31 4.38
N GLU A 61 16.75 -6.04 4.02
CA GLU A 61 18.11 -5.50 3.92
C GLU A 61 18.84 -5.58 5.26
N LYS A 62 18.18 -5.15 6.35
CA LYS A 62 18.74 -5.26 7.71
C LYS A 62 19.01 -6.71 8.11
N ILE A 63 18.13 -7.64 7.79
CA ILE A 63 18.35 -9.08 8.06
C ILE A 63 19.58 -9.60 7.31
N LYS A 64 19.75 -9.21 6.03
CA LYS A 64 20.93 -9.60 5.24
C LYS A 64 22.21 -9.05 5.86
N GLU A 65 22.21 -7.78 6.28
CA GLU A 65 23.35 -7.15 6.94
C GLU A 65 23.71 -7.85 8.27
N ILE A 66 22.71 -8.13 9.11
CA ILE A 66 22.91 -8.84 10.38
C ILE A 66 23.50 -10.22 10.14
N LYS A 67 22.98 -10.98 9.15
CA LYS A 67 23.52 -12.30 8.79
C LYS A 67 24.99 -12.22 8.35
N LEU A 68 25.34 -11.22 7.53
CA LEU A 68 26.72 -11.01 7.09
C LEU A 68 27.65 -10.70 8.27
N ASN A 69 27.22 -9.83 9.19
CA ASN A 69 28.01 -9.46 10.35
C ASN A 69 28.18 -10.62 11.34
N LEU A 70 27.16 -11.46 11.51
CA LEU A 70 27.27 -12.70 12.29
C LEU A 70 28.26 -13.67 11.67
N ALA A 71 28.23 -13.87 10.35
CA ALA A 71 29.18 -14.73 9.65
C ALA A 71 30.63 -14.23 9.81
N LYS A 72 30.87 -12.93 9.67
CA LYS A 72 32.18 -12.31 9.90
C LYS A 72 32.70 -12.53 11.33
N ARG A 73 31.83 -12.39 12.34
CA ARG A 73 32.18 -12.63 13.75
C ARG A 73 32.54 -14.10 14.01
N LYS A 74 31.78 -15.05 13.45
CA LYS A 74 32.09 -16.48 13.55
C LYS A 74 33.47 -16.82 13.00
N LEU A 75 33.78 -16.37 11.77
CA LEU A 75 35.10 -16.55 11.15
C LEU A 75 36.24 -15.94 11.97
N LYS A 76 36.01 -14.77 12.57
CA LYS A 76 37.02 -14.13 13.43
C LYS A 76 37.28 -14.94 14.70
N ASN A 77 36.23 -15.48 15.32
CA ASN A 77 36.37 -16.29 16.53
C ASN A 77 37.00 -17.66 16.25
N GLU A 78 36.70 -18.29 15.11
CA GLU A 78 37.37 -19.52 14.67
C GLU A 78 38.88 -19.30 14.48
N LYS A 79 39.28 -18.18 13.83
CA LYS A 79 40.71 -17.85 13.67
C LYS A 79 41.45 -17.60 14.99
N ILE A 80 40.77 -17.08 16.01
CA ILE A 80 41.36 -16.85 17.35
C ILE A 80 41.49 -18.17 18.10
N PHE A 81 40.64 -19.16 17.85
CA PHE A 81 40.69 -20.46 18.52
C PHE A 81 41.82 -21.38 18.01
N PHE A 82 42.31 -21.14 16.79
CA PHE A 82 43.41 -21.89 16.16
C PHE A 82 44.80 -21.21 16.30
N LEU A 83 44.89 -20.15 17.13
CA LEU A 83 46.11 -19.37 17.41
C LEU A 83 46.45 -19.49 18.90
#